data_AF-A0A0P9I7Q9-F1
#
_entry.id   AF-A0A0P9I7Q9-F1
#
_cell.length_a   1.000
_cell.length_b   1.000
_cell.length_c   1.000
_cell.angle_alpha   90.00
_cell.angle_beta   90.00
_cell.angle_gamma   90.00
#
_symmetry.space_group_name_H-M   'P 1'
#
loop_
_entity.id
_entity.type
_entity.pdbx_description
1 polymer ?
#
loop_
_entity_poly.entity_id
_entity_poly.type
_entity_poly.pdbx_seq_one_letter_code
_entity_poly.pdbx_strand_id
1 'polypeptide(L)'
;MVGLKDTVEVCRDSWGVPHLYAENEEDLFYAFGYVQAQDRLWQMDFQLRVAEGKLAEVLGEDLYGTDLFFRVVGLARANIYGLNEVLEECTIR
;
A
#
# COMPACT_ATOMS: atom_id res chain seq x y z
N MET A 1 3.31 3.87 -18.56
CA MET A 1 3.72 3.16 -17.33
C MET A 1 4.21 1.79 -17.76
N VAL A 2 5.29 1.25 -17.17
CA VAL A 2 5.79 -0.07 -17.53
C VAL A 2 4.92 -1.12 -16.85
N GLY A 3 4.27 -2.01 -17.62
CA GLY A 3 3.44 -3.09 -17.09
C GLY A 3 1.92 -2.93 -17.25
N LEU A 4 1.44 -1.82 -17.83
CA LEU A 4 0.03 -1.68 -18.20
C LEU A 4 -0.27 -2.46 -19.49
N LYS A 5 -1.43 -3.12 -19.53
CA LYS A 5 -1.93 -3.78 -20.75
C LYS A 5 -2.60 -2.76 -21.67
N ASP A 6 -3.40 -1.86 -21.10
CA ASP A 6 -4.13 -0.81 -21.83
C ASP A 6 -3.86 0.60 -21.27
N THR A 7 -4.36 1.62 -21.97
CA THR A 7 -4.21 3.02 -21.56
C THR A 7 -5.11 3.36 -20.37
N VAL A 8 -4.55 4.02 -19.36
CA VAL A 8 -5.28 4.54 -18.20
C VAL A 8 -5.23 6.06 -18.21
N GLU A 9 -6.39 6.70 -18.07
CA GLU A 9 -6.52 8.15 -17.98
C GLU A 9 -6.65 8.58 -16.51
N VAL A 10 -5.87 9.59 -16.12
CA VAL A 10 -5.87 10.13 -14.76
C VAL A 10 -6.17 11.63 -14.82
N CYS A 11 -7.34 12.02 -14.34
CA CYS A 11 -7.80 13.40 -14.30
C CYS A 11 -7.80 13.89 -12.85
N ARG A 12 -7.14 15.00 -12.56
CA ARG A 12 -7.22 15.65 -11.23
C ARG A 12 -8.21 16.81 -11.30
N ASP A 13 -9.12 16.88 -10.33
CA ASP A 13 -10.04 18.01 -10.20
C ASP A 13 -9.34 19.28 -9.68
N SER A 14 -10.10 20.38 -9.55
CA SER A 14 -9.59 21.65 -9.02
C SER A 14 -9.10 21.58 -7.56
N TRP A 15 -9.47 20.53 -6.81
CA TRP A 15 -9.08 20.27 -5.43
C TRP A 15 -7.95 19.24 -5.32
N GLY A 16 -7.44 18.74 -6.44
CA GLY A 16 -6.39 17.73 -6.51
C GLY A 16 -6.87 16.30 -6.28
N VAL A 17 -8.18 16.03 -6.29
CA VAL A 17 -8.76 14.69 -6.19
C VAL A 17 -8.55 13.96 -7.52
N PRO A 18 -7.89 12.79 -7.53
CA PRO A 18 -7.68 12.02 -8.74
C PRO A 18 -8.90 11.15 -9.09
N HIS A 19 -9.33 11.24 -10.34
CA HIS A 19 -10.29 10.35 -10.99
C HIS A 19 -9.55 9.50 -12.01
N LEU A 20 -9.70 8.17 -11.92
CA LEU A 20 -9.03 7.22 -12.80
C LEU A 20 -10.04 6.51 -13.69
N TYR A 21 -9.73 6.40 -14.97
CA TYR A 21 -10.52 5.68 -15.97
C TYR A 21 -9.63 4.65 -16.67
N ALA A 22 -10.04 3.38 -16.65
CA ALA A 22 -9.33 2.26 -17.26
C ALA A 22 -10.33 1.25 -17.82
N GLU A 23 -9.91 0.48 -18.82
CA GLU A 23 -10.71 -0.59 -19.42
C GLU A 23 -10.59 -1.93 -18.67
N ASN A 24 -9.49 -2.12 -17.91
CA ASN A 24 -9.22 -3.32 -17.13
C ASN A 24 -9.10 -3.01 -15.63
N GLU A 25 -9.55 -3.94 -14.79
CA GLU A 25 -9.43 -3.84 -13.33
C GLU A 25 -7.96 -3.88 -12.87
N GLU A 26 -7.13 -4.76 -13.44
CA GLU A 26 -5.69 -4.86 -13.08
C GLU A 26 -4.95 -3.53 -13.32
N ASP A 27 -5.16 -2.93 -14.49
CA ASP A 27 -4.57 -1.66 -14.87
C ASP A 27 -5.10 -0.51 -14.00
N LEU A 28 -6.39 -0.55 -13.63
CA LEU A 28 -7.02 0.41 -12.72
C LEU A 28 -6.37 0.39 -11.34
N PHE A 29 -6.22 -0.80 -10.73
CA PHE A 29 -5.60 -0.93 -9.42
C PHE A 29 -4.12 -0.56 -9.43
N TYR A 30 -3.41 -0.89 -10.51
CA TYR A 30 -2.02 -0.49 -10.68
C TYR A 30 -1.88 1.04 -10.72
N ALA A 31 -2.68 1.69 -11.57
CA ALA A 31 -2.67 3.15 -11.68
C ALA A 31 -3.14 3.83 -10.39
N PHE A 32 -4.14 3.27 -9.71
CA PHE A 32 -4.62 3.77 -8.42
C PHE A 32 -3.50 3.79 -7.37
N GLY A 33 -2.76 2.69 -7.23
CA GLY A 33 -1.61 2.62 -6.33
C GLY A 33 -0.53 3.63 -6.70
N TYR A 34 -0.26 3.80 -8.00
CA TYR A 34 0.73 4.76 -8.49
C TYR A 34 0.34 6.22 -8.18
N VAL A 35 -0.93 6.60 -8.38
CA VAL A 35 -1.41 7.95 -8.09
C VAL A 35 -1.45 8.21 -6.58
N GLN A 36 -1.89 7.23 -5.78
CA GLN A 36 -1.86 7.33 -4.32
C GLN A 36 -0.42 7.52 -3.81
N ALA A 37 0.54 6.79 -4.38
CA ALA A 37 1.95 6.92 -4.04
C ALA A 37 2.48 8.32 -4.41
N GLN A 38 2.12 8.91 -5.54
CA GLN A 38 2.56 10.28 -5.89
C GLN A 38 2.23 11.30 -4.79
N ASP A 39 1.03 11.21 -4.21
CA ASP A 39 0.56 12.21 -3.26
C ASP A 39 0.94 11.87 -1.80
N ARG A 40 1.03 10.56 -1.46
CA ARG A 40 1.15 10.08 -0.07
C ARG A 40 2.28 9.08 0.15
N LEU A 41 3.30 9.06 -0.72
CA LEU A 41 4.40 8.08 -0.64
C LEU A 41 4.97 7.96 0.78
N TRP A 42 5.30 9.10 1.39
CA TRP A 42 5.92 9.13 2.71
C TRP A 42 5.00 8.57 3.80
N GLN A 43 3.68 8.84 3.71
CA GLN A 43 2.70 8.34 4.69
C GLN A 43 2.54 6.83 4.55
N MET A 44 2.48 6.33 3.31
CA MET A 44 2.39 4.90 3.03
C MET A 44 3.62 4.16 3.53
N ASP A 45 4.82 4.65 3.22
CA ASP A 45 6.09 4.05 3.67
C ASP A 45 6.21 4.11 5.19
N PHE A 46 5.84 5.24 5.82
CA PHE A 46 5.85 5.37 7.28
C PHE A 46 4.89 4.38 7.94
N GLN A 47 3.64 4.29 7.46
CA GLN A 47 2.65 3.35 8.00
C GLN A 47 3.09 1.89 7.83
N LEU A 48 3.72 1.56 6.70
CA LEU A 48 4.27 0.22 6.48
C LEU A 48 5.37 -0.10 7.51
N ARG A 49 6.31 0.81 7.73
CA ARG A 49 7.38 0.64 8.73
C ARG A 49 6.85 0.51 10.16
N VAL A 50 5.80 1.25 10.49
CA VAL A 50 5.12 1.15 11.80
C VAL A 50 4.50 -0.23 11.96
N ALA A 51 3.78 -0.72 10.94
CA ALA A 51 3.13 -2.03 10.98
C ALA A 51 4.14 -3.20 11.03
N GLU A 52 5.31 -3.04 10.41
CA GLU A 52 6.42 -4.00 10.47
C GLU A 52 7.28 -3.87 11.75
N GLY A 53 7.15 -2.76 12.49
CA GLY A 53 8.00 -2.43 13.63
C GLY A 53 9.46 -2.26 13.22
N LYS A 54 9.72 -1.43 12.21
CA LYS A 54 11.06 -1.04 11.72
C LYS A 54 11.24 0.48 11.72
N LEU A 55 10.49 1.19 12.54
CA LEU A 55 10.51 2.63 12.57
C LEU A 55 11.83 3.18 13.15
N ALA A 56 12.43 2.45 14.10
CA ALA A 56 13.70 2.79 14.71
C ALA A 56 14.88 2.75 13.71
N GLU A 57 14.77 2.00 12.62
CA GLU A 57 15.81 1.95 11.57
C GLU A 57 15.99 3.31 10.85
N VAL A 58 14.94 4.14 10.82
CA VAL A 58 14.93 5.42 10.08
C VAL A 58 15.02 6.61 11.02
N LEU A 59 14.35 6.55 12.17
CA LEU A 59 14.17 7.69 13.09
C LEU A 59 15.02 7.59 14.36
N GLY A 60 15.72 6.47 14.59
CA GLY A 60 16.63 6.28 15.72
C GLY A 60 16.05 5.42 16.86
N GLU A 61 16.89 5.13 17.86
CA GLU A 61 16.63 4.15 18.92
C GLU A 61 15.47 4.51 19.86
N ASP A 62 15.07 5.78 19.93
CA ASP A 62 13.98 6.25 20.80
C ASP A 62 12.63 5.54 20.50
N LEU A 63 12.46 5.04 19.28
CA LEU A 63 11.23 4.36 18.82
C LEU A 63 11.29 2.83 18.94
N TYR A 64 12.36 2.29 19.54
CA TYR A 64 12.52 0.85 19.74
C TYR A 64 11.35 0.22 20.51
N GLY A 65 10.84 0.91 21.54
CA GLY A 65 9.70 0.43 22.32
C GLY A 65 8.41 0.30 21.49
N THR A 66 8.20 1.23 20.57
CA THR A 66 7.07 1.22 19.63
C THR A 66 7.20 0.09 18.61
N ASP A 67 8.41 -0.12 18.08
CA ASP A 67 8.70 -1.24 17.18
C ASP A 67 8.45 -2.59 17.84
N LEU A 68 8.89 -2.75 19.10
CA LEU A 68 8.65 -3.97 19.87
C LEU A 68 7.14 -4.20 20.07
N PHE A 69 6.38 -3.15 20.40
CA PHE A 69 4.95 -3.25 20.58
C PHE A 69 4.24 -3.74 19.31
N PHE A 70 4.52 -3.14 18.15
CA PHE A 70 3.89 -3.52 16.88
C PHE A 70 4.30 -4.93 16.42
N ARG A 71 5.54 -5.35 16.68
CA ARG A 71 5.97 -6.74 16.43
C ARG A 71 5.26 -7.74 17.33
N VAL A 72 5.03 -7.42 18.60
CA VAL A 72 4.32 -8.29 19.55
C VAL A 72 2.85 -8.42 19.17
N VAL A 73 2.17 -7.31 18.85
CA VAL A 73 0.80 -7.33 18.32
C VAL A 73 0.72 -8.18 17.05
N GLY A 74 1.79 -8.18 16.25
CA GLY A 74 1.93 -9.12 15.14
C GLY A 74 1.13 -8.71 13.90
N LEU A 75 0.96 -7.40 13.67
CA LEU A 75 0.28 -6.86 12.47
C LEU A 75 0.90 -7.38 11.17
N ALA A 76 2.24 -7.40 11.08
CA ALA A 76 2.94 -7.96 9.92
C ALA A 76 2.61 -9.44 9.68
N ARG A 77 2.45 -10.22 10.76
CA ARG A 77 2.10 -11.64 10.68
C ARG A 77 0.64 -11.83 10.28
N ALA A 78 -0.27 -11.02 10.82
CA ALA A 78 -1.68 -11.01 10.42
C ALA A 78 -1.86 -10.67 8.93
N ASN A 79 -1.04 -9.76 8.41
CA ASN A 79 -1.07 -9.38 6.99
C ASN A 79 -0.79 -10.59 6.08
N ILE A 80 0.23 -11.40 6.37
CA ILE A 80 0.57 -12.60 5.58
C ILE A 80 -0.56 -13.63 5.62
N TYR A 81 -1.16 -13.86 6.79
CA TYR A 81 -2.26 -14.81 6.91
C TYR A 81 -3.51 -14.35 6.16
N GLY A 82 -3.89 -13.07 6.29
CA GLY A 82 -5.03 -12.51 5.57
C GLY A 82 -4.83 -12.50 4.05
N LEU A 83 -3.60 -12.25 3.57
CA LEU A 83 -3.29 -12.33 2.14
C LEU A 83 -3.46 -13.75 1.61
N ASN A 84 -3.01 -14.77 2.33
CA ASN A 84 -3.20 -16.16 1.91
C ASN A 84 -4.69 -16.53 1.83
N GLU A 85 -5.50 -16.08 2.79
CA GLU A 85 -6.94 -16.31 2.80
C GLU A 85 -7.64 -15.64 1.60
N VAL A 86 -7.31 -14.37 1.31
CA VAL A 86 -7.85 -13.64 0.14
C VAL A 86 -7.39 -14.27 -1.18
N LEU A 87 -6.12 -14.70 -1.27
CA LEU A 87 -5.60 -15.35 -2.47
C LEU A 87 -6.26 -16.72 -2.70
N GLU A 88 -6.55 -17.48 -1.65
CA GLU A 88 -7.32 -18.72 -1.76
C GLU A 88 -8.75 -18.46 -2.28
N GLU A 89 -9.43 -17.42 -1.79
CA GLU A 89 -10.76 -17.04 -2.29
C GLU A 89 -10.75 -16.54 -3.75
N CYS A 90 -9.73 -15.76 -4.14
CA CYS A 90 -9.59 -15.26 -5.51
C CYS A 90 -9.20 -16.33 -6.53
N THR A 91 -8.50 -17.40 -6.11
CA THR A 91 -8.07 -18.49 -7.02
C THR A 91 -9.18 -19.52 -7.27
N ILE A 92 -10.25 -19.52 -6.48
CA ILE A 92 -11.40 -20.43 -6.61
C ILE A 92 -12.48 -19.86 -7.57
N ARG A 93 -12.26 -18.68 -8.17
CA ARG A 93 -13.15 -18.09 -9.19
C ARG A 93 -12.65 -18.26 -10.63
#